data_AF-A0A1G1HZ30-F1
#
_entry.id   AF-A0A1G1HZ30-F1
#
_cell.length_a   1.000
_cell.length_b   1.000
_cell.length_c   1.000
_cell.angle_alpha   90.00
_cell.angle_beta   90.00
_cell.angle_gamma   90.00
#
_symmetry.space_group_name_H-M   'P 1'
#
loop_
_entity.id
_entity.type
_entity.pdbx_description
1 polymer ?
#
loop_
_entity_poly.entity_id
_entity_poly.type
_entity_poly.pdbx_seq_one_letter_code
_entity_poly.pdbx_strand_id
1 'polypeptide(L)'
;MRRRRQIYVNRPFQSRFIGLFSGIAAAGLAASGTVLYYLLRSRIEDSLFRSHLAVTTTGQMLLPPLLAVNGAAVVLILLAGALAAVLISRRIFRPLATVVDGVAGLTRGGSGALRGRPDVPDVFGTGLSREIDALWARLGKDRRTIEASLKELEVLLDEMADRPGGRPRAAILADARRARTSLQQVADGWRC
;
A
#
# COMPACT_ATOMS: atom_id res chain seq x y z
N MET A 1 -7.59 -12.98 30.70
CA MET A 1 -7.62 -11.52 30.40
C MET A 1 -7.23 -11.28 28.95
N ARG A 2 -8.14 -10.78 28.09
CA ARG A 2 -7.86 -10.45 26.68
C ARG A 2 -6.91 -9.24 26.61
N ARG A 3 -5.69 -9.45 26.11
CA ARG A 3 -4.68 -8.41 25.88
C ARG A 3 -5.21 -7.44 24.82
N ARG A 4 -5.50 -6.18 25.20
CA ARG A 4 -5.93 -5.14 24.25
C ARG A 4 -4.83 -4.95 23.21
N ARG A 5 -5.12 -5.23 21.93
CA ARG A 5 -4.26 -4.85 20.81
C ARG A 5 -4.22 -3.33 20.77
N GLN A 6 -3.12 -2.73 21.25
CA GLN A 6 -2.82 -1.34 20.98
C GLN A 6 -2.53 -1.22 19.49
N ILE A 7 -3.51 -0.78 18.72
CA ILE A 7 -3.30 -0.31 17.35
C ILE A 7 -2.49 0.97 17.50
N TYR A 8 -1.17 0.87 17.36
CA TYR A 8 -0.25 1.99 17.51
C TYR A 8 -0.40 2.88 16.28
N VAL A 9 -1.37 3.81 16.35
CA VAL A 9 -1.58 4.78 15.29
C VAL A 9 -0.39 5.73 15.27
N ASN A 10 0.28 5.81 14.14
CA ASN A 10 1.53 6.56 13.98
C ASN A 10 1.22 8.07 14.10
N ARG A 11 1.41 8.65 15.30
CA ARG A 11 1.11 10.06 15.62
C ARG A 11 1.65 11.09 14.62
N PRO A 12 2.89 10.99 14.09
CA PRO A 12 3.38 11.94 13.09
C PRO A 12 2.64 11.86 11.75
N PHE A 13 2.03 10.72 11.43
CA PHE A 13 1.19 10.61 10.23
C PHE A 13 -0.15 11.31 10.43
N GLN A 14 -0.79 11.10 11.59
CA GLN A 14 -2.04 11.78 11.91
C GLN A 14 -1.87 13.30 11.94
N SER A 15 -0.81 13.84 12.57
CA SER A 15 -0.63 15.29 12.64
C SER A 15 -0.36 15.92 11.28
N ARG A 16 0.45 15.30 10.42
CA ARG A 16 0.67 15.79 9.04
C ARG A 16 -0.60 15.70 8.19
N PHE A 17 -1.38 14.63 8.31
CA PHE A 17 -2.64 14.51 7.60
C PHE A 17 -3.66 15.55 8.06
N ILE A 18 -3.85 15.68 9.37
CA ILE A 18 -4.77 16.66 9.96
C ILE A 18 -4.33 18.09 9.60
N GLY A 19 -3.03 18.38 9.66
CA GLY A 19 -2.49 19.68 9.28
C GLY A 19 -2.72 20.00 7.81
N LEU A 20 -2.46 19.06 6.90
CA LEU A 20 -2.69 19.26 5.46
C LEU A 20 -4.19 19.40 5.15
N PHE A 21 -5.02 18.54 5.75
CA PHE A 21 -6.47 18.55 5.57
C PHE A 21 -7.09 19.86 6.10
N SER A 22 -6.71 20.24 7.33
CA SER A 22 -7.16 21.49 7.94
C SER A 22 -6.67 22.71 7.17
N GLY A 23 -5.44 22.69 6.65
CA GLY A 23 -4.89 23.76 5.81
C GLY A 23 -5.66 23.91 4.49
N ILE A 24 -5.94 22.81 3.80
CA ILE A 24 -6.75 22.82 2.56
C ILE A 24 -8.17 23.29 2.86
N ALA A 25 -8.77 22.80 3.95
CA ALA A 25 -10.12 23.21 4.36
C ALA A 25 -10.17 24.72 4.69
N ALA A 26 -9.21 25.23 5.45
CA ALA A 26 -9.10 26.65 5.78
C ALA A 26 -8.90 27.52 4.54
N ALA A 27 -8.01 27.11 3.63
CA ALA A 27 -7.79 27.79 2.36
C ALA A 27 -9.07 27.82 1.49
N GLY A 28 -9.80 26.71 1.46
CA GLY A 28 -11.08 26.64 0.76
C GLY A 28 -12.16 27.54 1.35
N LEU A 29 -12.22 27.62 2.69
CA LEU A 29 -13.13 28.51 3.41
C LEU A 29 -12.81 29.98 3.15
N ALA A 30 -11.51 30.34 3.19
CA ALA A 30 -11.05 31.68 2.86
C ALA A 30 -11.39 32.05 1.41
N ALA A 31 -11.05 31.18 0.45
CA ALA A 31 -11.35 31.41 -0.97
C ALA A 31 -12.85 31.57 -1.22
N SER A 32 -13.68 30.70 -0.61
CA SER A 32 -15.14 30.77 -0.72
C SER A 32 -15.69 32.07 -0.12
N GLY A 33 -15.19 32.48 1.05
CA GLY A 33 -15.54 33.75 1.68
C GLY A 33 -15.16 34.96 0.82
N THR A 34 -13.98 34.94 0.18
CA THR A 34 -13.55 36.01 -0.73
C THR A 34 -14.46 36.11 -1.95
N VAL A 35 -14.80 34.99 -2.59
CA VAL A 35 -15.72 34.97 -3.74
C VAL A 35 -17.09 35.51 -3.34
N LEU A 36 -17.62 35.06 -2.18
CA LEU A 36 -18.90 35.54 -1.67
C LEU A 36 -18.87 37.05 -1.40
N TYR A 37 -17.79 37.57 -0.81
CA TYR A 37 -17.63 39.00 -0.56
C TYR A 37 -17.67 39.81 -1.85
N TYR A 38 -16.93 39.39 -2.89
CA TYR A 38 -16.96 40.06 -4.19
C TYR A 38 -18.33 40.01 -4.85
N LEU A 39 -19.05 38.88 -4.76
CA LEU A 39 -20.41 38.75 -5.28
C LEU A 39 -21.41 39.61 -4.53
N LEU A 40 -21.31 39.68 -3.20
CA LEU A 40 -22.20 40.50 -2.39
C LEU A 40 -21.98 41.98 -2.70
N ARG A 41 -20.72 42.38 -2.81
CA ARG A 41 -20.35 43.77 -3.11
C ARG A 41 -20.91 44.23 -4.46
N SER A 42 -20.74 43.45 -5.52
CA SER A 42 -21.27 43.80 -6.84
C SER A 42 -22.81 43.85 -6.86
N ARG A 43 -23.48 42.94 -6.12
CA ARG A 43 -24.94 42.96 -6.01
C ARG A 43 -25.48 44.12 -5.20
N ILE A 44 -24.78 44.54 -4.14
CA ILE A 44 -25.17 45.71 -3.33
C ILE A 44 -24.98 46.99 -4.16
N GLU A 45 -23.89 47.10 -4.92
CA GLU A 45 -23.65 48.23 -5.82
C GLU A 45 -24.74 48.32 -6.91
N ASP A 46 -25.12 47.20 -7.54
CA ASP A 46 -26.24 47.14 -8.51
C ASP A 46 -27.60 47.48 -7.88
N SER A 47 -27.84 47.00 -6.66
CA SER A 47 -29.07 47.25 -5.91
C SER A 47 -29.21 48.72 -5.49
N LEU A 48 -28.11 49.36 -5.07
CA LEU A 48 -28.11 50.78 -4.74
C LEU A 48 -28.36 51.63 -5.99
N PHE A 49 -27.86 51.20 -7.16
CA PHE A 49 -28.11 51.89 -8.43
C PHE A 49 -29.54 51.70 -8.96
N ARG A 50 -30.22 50.60 -8.59
CA ARG A 50 -31.57 50.25 -9.02
C ARG A 50 -32.68 50.59 -8.03
N SER A 51 -32.40 51.35 -6.97
CA SER A 51 -33.36 51.70 -5.91
C SER A 51 -34.59 52.52 -6.35
N HIS A 52 -34.85 52.64 -7.65
CA HIS A 52 -36.07 53.20 -8.20
C HIS A 52 -37.14 52.19 -8.65
N LEU A 53 -36.90 50.88 -8.76
CA LEU A 53 -37.98 49.96 -9.17
C LEU A 53 -37.93 48.54 -8.60
N ALA A 54 -39.10 48.14 -8.11
CA ALA A 54 -39.64 46.80 -7.90
C ALA A 54 -39.07 45.96 -6.74
N VAL A 55 -39.95 45.73 -5.76
CA VAL A 55 -39.79 44.79 -4.65
C VAL A 55 -39.75 43.36 -5.19
N THR A 56 -38.58 42.90 -5.63
CA THR A 56 -38.29 41.47 -5.84
C THR A 56 -38.00 40.81 -4.51
N THR A 57 -38.65 39.67 -4.25
CA THR A 57 -38.54 38.92 -2.99
C THR A 57 -37.08 38.54 -2.70
N THR A 58 -36.60 38.85 -1.49
CA THR A 58 -35.19 38.70 -1.05
C THR A 58 -34.61 37.29 -1.31
N GLY A 59 -35.46 36.25 -1.31
CA GLY A 59 -35.07 34.88 -1.60
C GLY A 59 -34.55 34.64 -3.02
N GLN A 60 -35.03 35.36 -4.04
CA GLN A 60 -34.55 35.20 -5.43
C GLN A 60 -33.17 35.86 -5.64
N MET A 61 -32.84 36.90 -4.88
CA MET A 61 -31.52 37.54 -4.93
C MET A 61 -30.44 36.72 -4.21
N LEU A 62 -30.81 36.03 -3.14
CA LEU A 62 -29.88 35.23 -2.33
C LEU A 62 -29.57 33.85 -2.92
N LEU A 63 -30.49 33.28 -3.72
CA LEU A 63 -30.35 31.92 -4.27
C LEU A 63 -29.08 31.73 -5.12
N PRO A 64 -28.76 32.60 -6.11
CA PRO A 64 -27.59 32.42 -6.96
C PRO A 64 -26.24 32.44 -6.21
N PRO A 65 -25.97 33.39 -5.29
CA PRO A 65 -24.74 33.36 -4.51
C PRO A 65 -24.66 32.15 -3.58
N LEU A 66 -25.77 31.74 -2.94
CA LEU A 66 -25.80 30.54 -2.10
C LEU A 66 -25.48 29.26 -2.91
N LEU A 67 -26.00 29.14 -4.13
CA LEU A 67 -25.72 28.00 -4.99
C LEU A 67 -24.26 28.00 -5.45
N ALA A 68 -23.71 29.17 -5.81
CA ALA A 68 -22.31 29.30 -6.23
C ALA A 68 -21.32 28.93 -5.10
N VAL A 69 -21.58 29.41 -3.88
CA VAL A 69 -20.75 29.13 -2.69
C VAL A 69 -20.80 27.65 -2.32
N ASN A 70 -21.99 27.05 -2.26
CA ASN A 70 -22.13 25.63 -1.94
C ASN A 70 -21.55 24.73 -3.05
N GLY A 71 -21.77 25.10 -4.32
CA GLY A 71 -21.17 24.40 -5.46
C GLY A 71 -19.64 24.42 -5.39
N ALA A 72 -19.04 25.58 -5.11
CA ALA A 72 -17.60 25.69 -4.92
C ALA A 72 -17.11 24.84 -3.73
N ALA A 73 -17.83 24.84 -2.61
CA ALA A 73 -17.49 24.03 -1.44
C ALA A 73 -17.50 22.52 -1.76
N VAL A 74 -18.52 22.03 -2.48
CA VAL A 74 -18.60 20.62 -2.89
C VAL A 74 -17.42 20.23 -3.79
N VAL A 75 -17.11 21.05 -4.79
CA VAL A 75 -15.96 20.81 -5.68
C VAL A 75 -14.66 20.74 -4.89
N LEU A 76 -14.48 21.63 -3.91
CA LEU A 76 -13.27 21.69 -3.10
C LEU A 76 -13.13 20.47 -2.17
N ILE A 77 -14.23 20.01 -1.57
CA ILE A 77 -14.26 18.78 -0.78
C ILE A 77 -13.93 17.56 -1.65
N LEU A 78 -14.50 17.47 -2.86
CA LEU A 78 -14.19 16.40 -3.80
C LEU A 78 -12.71 16.41 -4.20
N LEU A 79 -12.15 17.59 -4.49
CA LEU A 79 -10.74 17.73 -4.85
C LEU A 79 -9.82 17.30 -3.69
N ALA A 80 -10.13 17.75 -2.47
CA ALA A 80 -9.39 17.37 -1.27
C ALA A 80 -9.46 15.87 -1.00
N GLY A 81 -10.65 15.27 -1.15
CA GLY A 81 -10.87 13.83 -1.02
C GLY A 81 -10.10 13.03 -2.07
N ALA A 82 -10.13 13.46 -3.33
CA ALA A 82 -9.38 12.84 -4.42
C ALA A 82 -7.86 12.93 -4.17
N LEU A 83 -7.36 14.09 -3.74
CA LEU A 83 -5.95 14.28 -3.41
C LEU A 83 -5.52 13.36 -2.26
N ALA A 84 -6.33 13.28 -1.19
CA ALA A 84 -6.10 12.39 -0.07
C ALA A 84 -6.08 10.91 -0.51
N ALA A 85 -7.03 10.50 -1.35
CA ALA A 85 -7.11 9.15 -1.89
C ALA A 85 -5.87 8.80 -2.72
N VAL A 86 -5.41 9.70 -3.60
CA VAL A 86 -4.18 9.50 -4.40
C VAL A 86 -2.94 9.41 -3.51
N LEU A 87 -2.82 10.28 -2.50
CA LEU A 87 -1.69 10.27 -1.57
C LEU A 87 -1.64 8.98 -0.75
N ILE A 88 -2.79 8.52 -0.25
CA ILE A 88 -2.91 7.26 0.50
C ILE A 88 -2.60 6.08 -0.43
N SER A 89 -3.21 6.05 -1.61
CA SER A 89 -3.02 4.98 -2.61
C SER A 89 -1.55 4.84 -2.99
N ARG A 90 -0.87 5.92 -3.41
CA ARG A 90 0.56 5.86 -3.77
C ARG A 90 1.45 5.39 -2.61
N ARG A 91 1.08 5.73 -1.38
CA ARG A 91 1.85 5.39 -0.18
C ARG A 91 1.64 3.93 0.26
N ILE A 92 0.51 3.32 -0.09
CA ILE A 92 0.19 1.91 0.22
C ILE A 92 0.61 0.98 -0.93
N PHE A 93 0.39 1.37 -2.20
CA PHE A 93 0.66 0.51 -3.35
C PHE A 93 2.15 0.20 -3.56
N ARG A 94 3.03 1.19 -3.41
CA ARG A 94 4.48 1.00 -3.52
C ARG A 94 5.05 -0.08 -2.59
N PRO A 95 4.73 -0.06 -1.28
CA PRO A 95 5.23 -1.09 -0.38
C PRO A 95 4.56 -2.45 -0.55
N LEU A 96 3.28 -2.50 -0.95
CA LEU A 96 2.69 -3.80 -1.32
C LEU A 96 3.38 -4.40 -2.55
N ALA A 97 3.69 -3.59 -3.56
CA ALA A 97 4.35 -4.05 -4.77
C ALA A 97 5.73 -4.67 -4.46
N THR A 98 6.53 -4.02 -3.61
CA THR A 98 7.85 -4.56 -3.22
C THR A 98 7.76 -5.88 -2.43
N VAL A 99 6.75 -6.04 -1.58
CA VAL A 99 6.50 -7.33 -0.89
C VAL A 99 6.08 -8.40 -1.89
N VAL A 100 5.16 -8.09 -2.80
CA VAL A 100 4.68 -9.01 -3.84
C VAL A 100 5.83 -9.44 -4.76
N ASP A 101 6.67 -8.49 -5.19
CA ASP A 101 7.82 -8.77 -6.05
C ASP A 101 8.86 -9.64 -5.34
N GLY A 102 9.11 -9.40 -4.04
CA GLY A 102 10.00 -10.25 -3.23
C GLY A 102 9.49 -11.69 -3.10
N VAL A 103 8.19 -11.86 -2.88
CA VAL A 103 7.55 -13.20 -2.82
C VAL A 103 7.53 -13.87 -4.19
N ALA A 104 7.24 -13.13 -5.26
CA ALA A 104 7.28 -13.64 -6.62
C ALA A 104 8.69 -14.05 -7.05
N GLY A 105 9.73 -13.35 -6.57
CA GLY A 105 11.11 -13.74 -6.78
C GLY A 105 11.49 -15.06 -6.08
N LEU A 106 10.95 -15.29 -4.88
CA LEU A 106 11.12 -16.55 -4.14
C LEU A 106 10.50 -17.74 -4.88
N THR A 107 9.28 -17.58 -5.42
CA THR A 107 8.59 -18.66 -6.14
C THR A 107 9.22 -18.98 -7.50
N ARG A 108 9.90 -18.02 -8.13
CA ARG A 108 10.63 -18.22 -9.39
C ARG A 108 12.03 -18.82 -9.21
N GLY A 109 12.45 -19.15 -7.99
CA GLY A 109 13.76 -19.78 -7.71
C GLY A 109 14.96 -18.84 -7.89
N GLY A 110 14.73 -17.52 -7.93
CA GLY A 110 15.80 -16.53 -8.10
C GLY A 110 16.58 -16.32 -6.81
N SER A 111 17.88 -16.67 -6.82
CA SER A 111 18.77 -16.52 -5.67
C SER A 111 18.93 -15.07 -5.16
N GLY A 112 18.61 -14.08 -6.00
CA GLY A 112 18.61 -12.64 -5.66
C GLY A 112 17.33 -12.11 -4.98
N ALA A 113 16.24 -12.87 -4.95
CA ALA A 113 14.94 -12.39 -4.45
C ALA A 113 14.91 -12.02 -2.96
N LEU A 114 15.84 -12.58 -2.18
CA LEU A 114 16.02 -12.35 -0.75
C LEU A 114 17.08 -11.28 -0.43
N ARG A 115 17.80 -10.75 -1.44
CA ARG A 115 18.86 -9.75 -1.21
C ARG A 115 18.32 -8.35 -0.99
N GLY A 116 17.15 -8.03 -1.55
CA GLY A 116 16.45 -6.79 -1.26
C GLY A 116 15.48 -7.00 -0.10
N ARG A 117 15.84 -6.57 1.11
CA ARG A 117 14.86 -6.42 2.19
C ARG A 117 13.77 -5.47 1.67
N PRO A 118 12.49 -5.84 1.69
CA PRO A 118 11.46 -4.89 1.32
C PRO A 118 11.49 -3.75 2.31
N ASP A 119 11.76 -2.55 1.81
CA ASP A 119 11.66 -1.32 2.58
C ASP A 119 10.18 -1.07 2.80
N VAL A 120 9.65 -1.57 3.92
CA VAL A 120 8.26 -1.37 4.33
C VAL A 120 8.21 -0.03 5.07
N PRO A 121 7.61 1.02 4.48
CA PRO A 121 7.47 2.31 5.12
C PRO A 121 6.70 2.16 6.42
N ASP A 122 7.05 2.97 7.43
CA ASP A 122 6.42 3.06 8.76
C ASP A 122 4.91 3.39 8.76
N VAL A 123 4.30 3.50 7.59
CA VAL A 123 2.91 3.88 7.32
C VAL A 123 1.95 2.77 7.75
N PHE A 124 2.37 1.50 7.68
CA PHE A 124 1.59 0.39 8.23
C PHE A 124 1.75 0.21 9.74
N GLY A 125 2.53 1.09 10.37
CA GLY A 125 2.92 1.00 11.77
C GLY A 125 4.04 -0.03 11.99
N THR A 126 4.71 0.11 13.13
CA THR A 126 5.85 -0.73 13.53
C THR A 126 5.49 -2.20 13.72
N GLY A 127 4.20 -2.55 13.79
CA GLY A 127 3.74 -3.92 13.97
C GLY A 127 3.90 -4.75 12.71
N LEU A 128 3.33 -4.28 11.59
CA LEU A 128 3.37 -5.01 10.33
C LEU A 128 4.79 -5.05 9.76
N SER A 129 5.56 -3.96 9.89
CA SER A 129 6.97 -3.97 9.44
C SER A 129 7.79 -5.01 10.20
N ARG A 130 7.65 -5.10 11.53
CA ARG A 130 8.32 -6.12 12.34
C ARG A 130 7.89 -7.54 12.01
N GLU A 131 6.60 -7.76 11.74
CA GLU A 131 6.09 -9.08 11.35
C GLU A 131 6.62 -9.50 9.98
N ILE A 132 6.63 -8.59 9.01
CA ILE A 132 7.21 -8.82 7.68
C ILE A 132 8.72 -9.07 7.80
N ASP A 133 9.45 -8.27 8.58
CA ASP A 133 10.88 -8.45 8.84
C ASP A 133 11.17 -9.82 9.48
N ALA A 134 10.35 -10.23 10.45
CA ALA A 134 10.49 -11.53 11.11
C ALA A 134 10.23 -12.69 10.13
N LEU A 135 9.23 -12.54 9.25
CA LEU A 135 8.96 -13.49 8.17
C LEU A 135 10.14 -13.60 7.20
N TRP A 136 10.70 -12.46 6.77
CA TRP A 136 11.87 -12.44 5.90
C TRP A 136 13.12 -13.05 6.55
N ALA A 137 13.34 -12.79 7.84
CA ALA A 137 14.42 -13.40 8.60
C ALA A 137 14.27 -14.92 8.70
N ARG A 138 13.04 -15.42 8.92
CA ARG A 138 12.74 -16.86 8.94
C ARG A 138 12.96 -17.50 7.57
N LEU A 139 12.40 -16.91 6.50
CA LEU A 139 12.60 -17.39 5.13
C LEU A 139 14.08 -17.42 4.73
N GLY A 140 14.84 -16.39 5.11
CA GLY A 140 16.28 -16.34 4.88
C GLY A 140 17.07 -17.38 5.68
N LYS A 141 16.60 -17.77 6.87
CA LYS A 141 17.19 -18.85 7.66
C LYS A 141 16.88 -20.21 7.04
N ASP A 142 15.61 -20.46 6.72
CA ASP A 142 15.16 -21.74 6.15
C ASP A 142 15.87 -22.02 4.82
N ARG A 143 16.04 -21.00 3.98
CA ARG A 143 16.81 -21.13 2.74
C ARG A 143 18.26 -21.53 2.99
N ARG A 144 18.95 -20.92 3.95
CA ARG A 144 20.34 -21.26 4.27
C ARG A 144 20.45 -22.70 4.79
N THR A 145 19.50 -23.13 5.60
CA THR A 145 19.43 -24.52 6.08
C THR A 145 19.26 -25.48 4.90
N ILE A 146 18.35 -25.18 3.97
CA ILE A 146 18.14 -25.99 2.76
C ILE A 146 19.40 -26.02 1.89
N GLU A 147 20.05 -24.87 1.65
CA GLU A 147 21.31 -24.80 0.88
C GLU A 147 22.43 -25.59 1.55
N ALA A 148 22.53 -25.54 2.88
CA ALA A 148 23.50 -26.32 3.65
C ALA A 148 23.22 -27.82 3.54
N SER A 149 21.97 -28.26 3.74
CA SER A 149 21.58 -29.66 3.60
C SER A 149 21.77 -30.18 2.19
N LEU A 150 21.51 -29.36 1.16
CA LEU A 150 21.78 -29.74 -0.24
C LEU A 150 23.27 -29.94 -0.49
N LYS A 151 24.13 -29.06 0.05
CA LYS A 151 25.58 -29.17 -0.08
C LYS A 151 26.12 -30.41 0.64
N GLU A 152 25.59 -30.71 1.83
CA GLU A 152 25.91 -31.92 2.57
C GLU A 152 25.48 -33.18 1.80
N LEU A 153 24.28 -33.16 1.21
CA LEU A 153 23.81 -34.25 0.35
C LEU A 153 24.72 -34.47 -0.86
N GLU A 154 25.22 -33.39 -1.45
CA GLU A 154 26.13 -33.45 -2.60
C GLU A 154 27.48 -34.07 -2.23
N VAL A 155 28.04 -33.70 -1.07
CA VAL A 155 29.26 -34.32 -0.54
C VAL A 155 29.06 -35.80 -0.26
N LEU A 156 27.95 -36.19 0.37
CA LEU A 156 27.62 -37.61 0.61
C LEU A 156 27.44 -38.39 -0.70
N LEU A 157 26.86 -37.75 -1.72
CA LEU A 157 26.72 -38.36 -3.05
C LEU A 157 28.09 -38.62 -3.69
N ASP A 158 29.01 -37.67 -3.57
CA ASP A 158 30.37 -37.80 -4.09
C ASP A 158 31.16 -38.87 -3.33
N GLU A 159 31.03 -38.92 -2.00
CA GLU A 159 31.65 -39.97 -1.18
C GLU A 159 31.13 -41.37 -1.54
N MET A 160 29.82 -41.51 -1.83
CA MET A 160 29.24 -42.77 -2.29
C MET A 160 29.68 -43.15 -3.71
N ALA A 161 29.95 -42.17 -4.58
CA ALA A 161 30.42 -42.42 -5.94
C ALA A 161 31.89 -42.87 -5.97
N ASP A 162 32.71 -42.42 -5.01
CA ASP A 162 34.14 -42.73 -4.91
C ASP A 162 34.44 -44.06 -4.19
N ARG A 163 33.45 -44.69 -3.54
CA ARG A 163 33.61 -46.02 -2.93
C ARG A 163 33.73 -47.12 -4.00
N PRO A 164 34.66 -48.09 -3.86
CA PRO A 164 34.81 -49.19 -4.80
C PRO A 164 33.54 -50.06 -4.78
N GLY A 165 32.87 -50.15 -5.94
CA GLY A 165 31.53 -50.78 -6.08
C GLY A 165 30.34 -49.82 -5.95
N GLY A 166 30.59 -48.51 -5.81
CA GLY A 166 29.58 -47.47 -5.74
C GLY A 166 28.74 -47.37 -7.01
N ARG A 167 27.44 -47.06 -6.86
CA ARG A 167 26.57 -46.76 -7.99
C ARG A 167 27.03 -45.44 -8.64
N PRO A 168 27.13 -45.36 -9.97
CA PRO A 168 27.53 -44.13 -10.64
C PRO A 168 26.56 -43.00 -10.28
N ARG A 169 27.10 -41.80 -10.02
CA ARG A 169 26.36 -40.58 -9.64
C ARG A 169 25.11 -40.34 -10.52
N ALA A 170 25.20 -40.68 -11.80
CA ALA A 170 24.11 -40.62 -12.77
C ALA A 170 22.90 -41.50 -12.42
N ALA A 171 23.12 -42.70 -11.88
CA ALA A 171 22.04 -43.62 -11.47
C ALA A 171 21.31 -43.11 -10.23
N ILE A 172 22.05 -42.57 -9.26
CA ILE A 172 21.48 -42.01 -8.02
C ILE A 172 20.65 -40.74 -8.34
N LEU A 173 21.16 -39.87 -9.22
CA LEU A 173 20.43 -38.69 -9.69
C LEU A 173 19.17 -39.05 -10.51
N ALA A 174 19.22 -40.14 -11.28
CA ALA A 174 18.06 -40.63 -12.03
C ALA A 174 16.92 -41.12 -11.10
N ASP A 175 17.26 -41.81 -10.02
CA ASP A 175 16.28 -42.26 -9.02
C ASP A 175 15.73 -41.09 -8.20
N ALA A 176 16.57 -40.12 -7.84
CA ALA A 176 16.11 -38.90 -7.17
C ALA A 176 15.16 -38.07 -8.06
N ARG A 177 15.42 -37.99 -9.37
CA ARG A 177 14.49 -37.36 -10.33
C ARG A 177 13.17 -38.10 -10.41
N ARG A 178 13.18 -39.44 -10.45
CA ARG A 178 11.94 -40.25 -10.43
C ARG A 178 11.12 -40.03 -9.17
N ALA A 179 11.76 -40.02 -8.01
CA ALA A 179 11.11 -39.75 -6.72
C ALA A 179 10.51 -38.34 -6.65
N ARG A 180 11.18 -37.34 -7.26
CA ARG A 180 10.63 -35.98 -7.35
C ARG A 180 9.38 -35.91 -8.23
N THR A 181 9.39 -36.57 -9.39
CA THR A 181 8.21 -36.62 -10.27
C THR A 181 7.01 -37.32 -9.62
N SER A 182 7.23 -38.38 -8.84
CA SER A 182 6.13 -39.03 -8.10
C SER A 182 5.55 -38.13 -7.00
N LEU A 183 6.40 -37.35 -6.31
CA LEU A 183 5.92 -36.40 -5.31
C LEU A 183 5.15 -35.22 -5.92
N GLN A 184 5.55 -34.75 -7.10
CA GLN A 184 4.79 -33.71 -7.82
C GLN A 184 3.43 -34.22 -8.30
N GLN A 185 3.35 -35.45 -8.83
CA GLN A 185 2.06 -36.04 -9.20
C GLN A 185 1.11 -36.20 -8.00
N VAL A 186 1.64 -36.58 -6.84
CA VAL A 186 0.85 -36.62 -5.61
C VAL A 186 0.42 -35.21 -5.21
N ALA A 187 1.31 -34.22 -5.20
CA ALA A 187 0.96 -32.85 -4.82
C ALA A 187 -0.10 -32.20 -5.74
N ASP A 188 -0.07 -32.51 -7.03
CA ASP A 188 -1.07 -32.03 -8.01
C ASP A 188 -2.42 -32.73 -7.83
N GLY A 189 -2.44 -33.99 -7.41
CA GLY A 189 -3.67 -34.73 -7.08
C GLY A 189 -4.42 -34.19 -5.85
N TRP A 190 -3.76 -33.43 -4.98
CA TRP A 190 -4.38 -32.80 -3.80
C TRP A 190 -4.94 -31.40 -4.10
N ARG A 191 -4.79 -30.90 -5.33
CA ARG A 191 -5.34 -29.60 -5.78
C ARG A 191 -6.70 -29.72 -6.48
N CYS A 192 -7.28 -30.92 -6.52
CA CYS A 192 -8.66 -31.18 -6.93
C CYS A 192 -9.54 -31.40 -5.69
#